data_AF-U6CYZ8-F1
#
_entry.id   AF-U6CYZ8-F1
#
_cell.length_a   1.000
_cell.length_b   1.000
_cell.length_c   1.000
_cell.angle_alpha   90.00
_cell.angle_beta   90.00
_cell.angle_gamma   90.00
#
_symmetry.space_group_name_H-M   'P 1'
#
loop_
_entity.id
_entity.type
_entity.pdbx_description
1 polymer ?
#
loop_
_entity_poly.entity_id
_entity_poly.type
_entity_poly.pdbx_seq_one_letter_code
_entity_poly.pdbx_strand_id
1 'polypeptide(L)'
;MNPLTKVKLINELNEREVQLGVADKVSWHSEYKDSAWIFLGGLPYELTEGDIICVFSQYGEIVNINLVRDKKTGKSKGFCFLCYEDQRSTILAVDNFNGIK
;
A
#
# COMPACT_ATOMS: atom_id res chain seq x y z
N MET A 1 -8.47 -14.48 9.85
CA MET A 1 -7.00 -14.45 9.65
C MET A 1 -6.49 -13.11 10.18
N ASN A 2 -5.48 -13.08 11.05
CA ASN A 2 -5.00 -11.84 11.69
C ASN A 2 -4.24 -10.98 10.64
N PRO A 3 -4.53 -9.67 10.51
CA PRO A 3 -3.84 -8.78 9.56
C PRO A 3 -2.30 -8.83 9.66
N LEU A 4 -1.77 -8.97 10.86
CA LEU A 4 -0.32 -9.05 11.11
C LEU A 4 0.30 -10.34 10.56
N THR A 5 -0.47 -11.43 10.54
CA THR A 5 -0.03 -12.69 9.93
C THR A 5 0.01 -12.54 8.41
N LYS A 6 -0.94 -11.80 7.82
CA LYS A 6 -0.99 -11.57 6.37
C LYS A 6 0.19 -10.72 5.89
N VAL A 7 0.56 -9.67 6.62
CA VAL A 7 1.73 -8.82 6.30
C VAL A 7 3.02 -9.64 6.29
N LYS A 8 3.25 -10.47 7.32
CA LYS A 8 4.44 -11.34 7.39
C LYS A 8 4.50 -12.32 6.22
N LEU A 9 3.37 -12.94 5.86
CA LEU A 9 3.31 -13.87 4.74
C LEU A 9 3.63 -13.20 3.40
N ILE A 10 3.16 -11.96 3.18
CA ILE A 10 3.47 -11.20 1.95
C ILE A 10 4.97 -10.90 1.88
N ASN A 11 5.57 -10.46 2.99
CA ASN A 11 7.02 -10.18 3.01
C ASN A 11 7.85 -11.46 2.77
N GLU A 12 7.48 -12.59 3.38
CA GLU A 12 8.10 -13.89 3.10
C GLU A 12 7.92 -14.35 1.65
N LEU A 13 6.77 -14.07 1.03
CA LEU A 13 6.50 -14.33 -0.38
C LEU A 13 7.42 -13.51 -1.28
N ASN A 14 7.53 -12.21 -1.01
CA ASN A 14 8.40 -11.30 -1.76
C ASN A 14 9.87 -11.73 -1.68
N GLU A 15 10.36 -12.08 -0.49
CA GLU A 15 11.73 -12.58 -0.31
C GLU A 15 11.99 -13.85 -1.11
N ARG A 16 11.03 -14.78 -1.15
CA ARG A 16 11.14 -16.01 -1.94
C ARG A 16 11.10 -15.75 -3.45
N GLU A 17 10.26 -14.84 -3.91
CA GLU A 17 10.20 -14.44 -5.33
C GLU A 17 11.53 -13.86 -5.79
N VAL A 18 12.15 -13.01 -4.97
CA VAL A 18 13.48 -12.44 -5.23
C VAL A 18 14.55 -13.53 -5.27
N GLN A 19 14.56 -14.46 -4.30
CA GLN A 19 15.54 -15.56 -4.28
C GLN A 19 15.44 -16.49 -5.49
N LEU A 20 14.22 -16.73 -5.97
CA LEU A 20 13.95 -17.62 -7.10
C LEU A 20 14.10 -16.90 -8.46
N GLY A 21 14.33 -15.59 -8.47
CA GLY A 21 14.45 -14.80 -9.71
C GLY A 21 13.16 -14.82 -10.53
N VAL A 22 12.00 -14.83 -9.87
CA VAL A 22 10.70 -14.94 -10.54
C VAL A 22 10.45 -13.68 -11.38
N ALA A 23 10.06 -13.87 -12.65
CA ALA A 23 9.69 -12.78 -13.53
C ALA A 23 8.34 -12.17 -13.11
N ASP A 24 8.17 -10.84 -13.28
CA ASP A 24 6.96 -10.07 -12.93
C ASP A 24 5.63 -10.75 -13.28
N LYS A 25 5.56 -11.45 -14.42
CA LYS A 25 4.35 -12.13 -14.90
C LYS A 25 3.87 -13.29 -14.03
N VAL A 26 4.72 -13.83 -13.16
CA VAL A 26 4.40 -14.96 -12.29
C VAL A 26 4.34 -14.53 -10.82
N SER A 27 4.65 -13.26 -10.53
CA SER A 27 4.50 -12.70 -9.19
C SER A 27 3.03 -12.68 -8.78
N TRP A 28 2.77 -12.86 -7.48
CA TRP A 28 1.42 -12.72 -6.91
C TRP A 28 0.78 -11.34 -7.20
N HIS A 29 1.59 -10.32 -7.46
CA HIS A 29 1.14 -8.99 -7.89
C HIS A 29 0.34 -8.99 -9.21
N SER A 30 0.55 -10.00 -10.07
CA SER A 30 -0.18 -10.14 -11.34
C SER A 30 -1.69 -10.34 -11.15
N GLU A 31 -2.13 -10.80 -9.96
CA GLU A 31 -3.56 -10.90 -9.62
C GLU A 31 -4.25 -9.53 -9.56
N TYR A 32 -3.50 -8.48 -9.23
CA TYR A 32 -3.99 -7.10 -9.08
C TYR A 32 -3.69 -6.21 -10.28
N LYS A 33 -3.40 -6.81 -11.45
CA LYS A 33 -3.01 -6.07 -12.66
C LYS A 33 -3.98 -4.98 -13.12
N ASP A 34 -5.27 -5.18 -12.83
CA ASP A 34 -6.35 -4.29 -13.24
C ASP A 34 -6.73 -3.30 -12.12
N SER A 35 -5.93 -3.19 -11.05
CA SER A 35 -6.23 -2.34 -9.89
C SER A 35 -4.99 -1.55 -9.42
N ALA A 36 -5.08 -0.23 -9.53
CA ALA A 36 -4.04 0.71 -9.07
C ALA A 36 -4.28 1.24 -7.64
N TRP A 37 -5.17 0.59 -6.88
CA TRP A 37 -5.55 0.99 -5.52
C TRP A 37 -4.77 0.23 -4.46
N ILE A 38 -4.23 0.96 -3.49
CA ILE A 38 -3.62 0.40 -2.28
C ILE A 38 -4.38 0.81 -1.02
N PHE A 39 -4.37 -0.08 -0.03
CA PHE A 39 -4.89 0.16 1.30
C PHE A 39 -3.73 0.45 2.25
N LEU A 40 -3.79 1.60 2.92
CA LEU A 40 -2.84 2.01 3.94
C LEU A 40 -3.55 1.94 5.29
N GLY A 41 -3.08 1.10 6.20
CA GLY A 41 -3.66 0.93 7.53
C GLY A 41 -2.62 1.09 8.63
N GLY A 42 -3.07 1.46 9.82
CA GLY A 42 -2.17 1.70 10.96
C GLY A 42 -1.52 3.07 10.95
N LEU A 43 -2.09 4.02 10.20
CA LEU A 43 -1.59 5.39 10.12
C LEU A 43 -1.85 6.13 11.45
N PRO A 44 -0.88 6.92 11.94
CA PRO A 44 -1.11 7.87 13.02
C PRO A 44 -2.30 8.79 12.74
N TYR A 45 -3.09 9.09 13.77
CA TYR A 45 -4.30 9.91 13.66
C TYR A 45 -4.04 11.38 13.29
N GLU A 46 -2.80 11.82 13.44
CA GLU A 46 -2.34 13.18 13.15
C GLU A 46 -1.92 13.37 11.69
N LEU A 47 -1.72 12.29 10.93
CA LEU A 47 -1.35 12.38 9.52
C LEU A 47 -2.48 12.95 8.68
N THR A 48 -2.10 13.84 7.76
CA THR A 48 -2.98 14.41 6.75
C THR A 48 -2.83 13.71 5.41
N GLU A 49 -3.78 13.95 4.50
CA GLU A 49 -3.66 13.51 3.10
C GLU A 49 -2.36 14.00 2.47
N GLY A 50 -1.95 15.24 2.77
CA GLY A 50 -0.72 15.84 2.24
C GLY A 50 0.54 15.10 2.68
N ASP A 51 0.61 14.70 3.96
CA ASP A 51 1.76 13.94 4.47
C ASP A 51 1.87 12.58 3.80
N ILE A 52 0.73 11.92 3.58
CA ILE A 52 0.66 10.63 2.88
C ILE A 52 1.11 10.80 1.43
N ILE A 53 0.63 11.83 0.73
CA ILE A 53 1.05 12.12 -0.65
C ILE A 53 2.56 12.32 -0.71
N CYS A 54 3.13 13.15 0.17
CA CYS A 54 4.57 13.43 0.19
C CYS A 54 5.43 12.18 0.33
N VAL A 55 4.98 11.20 1.12
CA VAL A 55 5.71 9.93 1.29
C VAL A 55 5.49 9.02 0.10
N PHE A 56 4.25 8.84 -0.36
CA PHE A 56 3.92 7.85 -1.39
C PHE A 56 4.21 8.32 -2.82
N SER A 57 4.34 9.63 -3.06
CA SER A 57 4.71 10.18 -4.38
C SER A 57 6.09 9.74 -4.87
N GLN A 58 6.94 9.19 -3.99
CA GLN A 58 8.25 8.64 -4.39
C GLN A 58 8.14 7.40 -5.28
N TYR A 59 7.02 6.68 -5.24
CA TYR A 59 6.81 5.45 -6.02
C TYR A 59 6.03 5.66 -7.32
N GLY A 60 5.38 6.81 -7.47
CA GLY A 60 4.60 7.13 -8.65
C GLY A 60 3.67 8.31 -8.47
N GLU A 61 2.99 8.64 -9.57
CA GLU A 61 1.99 9.70 -9.60
C GLU A 61 0.68 9.24 -8.95
N ILE A 62 0.20 10.02 -7.98
CA ILE A 62 -1.02 9.72 -7.22
C ILE A 62 -2.19 10.42 -7.89
N VAL A 63 -3.15 9.63 -8.37
CA VAL A 63 -4.36 10.14 -9.04
C VAL A 63 -5.47 10.43 -8.04
N ASN A 64 -5.55 9.64 -6.97
CA ASN A 64 -6.60 9.78 -5.98
C ASN A 64 -6.12 9.39 -4.59
N ILE A 65 -6.59 10.12 -3.57
CA ILE A 65 -6.37 9.80 -2.17
C ILE A 65 -7.68 9.97 -1.40
N ASN A 66 -7.97 9.00 -0.54
CA ASN A 66 -9.15 9.01 0.31
C ASN A 66 -8.75 8.57 1.73
N LEU A 67 -8.37 9.56 2.55
CA LEU A 67 -8.13 9.37 3.97
C LEU A 67 -9.47 9.31 4.71
N VAL A 68 -9.78 8.15 5.29
CA VAL A 68 -11.08 7.95 5.89
C VAL A 68 -11.12 8.60 7.26
N ARG A 69 -12.01 9.58 7.40
CA ARG A 69 -12.25 10.32 8.65
C ARG A 69 -13.62 9.96 9.23
N ASP A 70 -13.74 10.08 10.55
CA ASP A 70 -15.00 9.92 11.25
C ASP A 70 -15.92 11.12 10.96
N LYS A 71 -17.17 10.86 10.56
CA LYS A 71 -18.12 11.91 10.12
C LYS A 71 -18.56 12.84 11.25
N LYS A 72 -18.45 12.42 12.52
CA LYS A 72 -18.90 13.23 13.67
C LYS A 72 -17.75 14.05 14.24
N THR A 73 -16.57 13.45 14.34
CA THR A 73 -15.41 14.08 15.00
C THR A 73 -14.40 14.68 14.03
N GLY A 74 -14.47 14.35 12.73
CA GLY A 74 -13.50 14.77 11.71
C GLY A 74 -12.12 14.12 11.85
N LYS A 75 -11.90 13.30 12.89
CA LYS A 75 -10.63 12.62 13.15
C LYS A 75 -10.40 11.50 12.15
N SER A 76 -9.15 11.30 11.75
CA SER A 76 -8.75 10.15 10.92
C SER A 76 -9.14 8.84 11.61
N LYS A 77 -9.53 7.83 10.83
CA LYS A 77 -9.74 6.46 11.33
C LYS A 77 -8.46 5.62 11.30
N GLY A 78 -7.32 6.22 10.92
CA GLY A 78 -6.03 5.54 10.85
C GLY A 78 -5.87 4.63 9.63
N PHE A 79 -6.69 4.86 8.59
CA PHE A 79 -6.53 4.19 7.30
C PHE A 79 -6.90 5.09 6.11
N CYS A 80 -6.24 4.84 4.99
CA CYS A 80 -6.34 5.61 3.76
C CYS A 80 -6.39 4.67 2.55
N PHE A 81 -7.12 5.05 1.51
CA PHE A 81 -7.04 4.44 0.19
C PHE A 81 -6.28 5.38 -0.73
N LEU A 82 -5.31 4.86 -1.47
CA LEU A 82 -4.51 5.65 -2.39
C LEU A 82 -4.53 4.95 -3.75
N CYS A 83 -4.74 5.73 -4.81
CA CYS A 83 -4.75 5.26 -6.20
C CYS A 83 -3.59 5.90 -6.94
N TYR A 84 -2.74 5.07 -7.55
CA TYR A 84 -1.71 5.53 -8.47
C TYR A 84 -2.22 5.60 -9.90
N GLU A 85 -1.50 6.33 -10.74
CA GLU A 85 -1.71 6.31 -12.19
C GLU A 85 -1.28 4.96 -12.78
N ASP A 86 -0.13 4.45 -12.34
CA ASP A 86 0.42 3.18 -12.80
C ASP A 86 0.31 2.08 -11.74
N GLN A 87 0.00 0.87 -12.18
CA GLN A 87 -0.09 -0.30 -11.33
C GLN A 87 1.29 -0.72 -10.80
N ARG A 88 2.38 -0.47 -11.51
CA ARG A 88 3.72 -0.81 -11.00
C ARG A 88 4.07 0.00 -9.75
N SER A 89 3.55 1.20 -9.62
CA SER A 89 3.70 2.03 -8.41
C SER A 89 3.02 1.40 -7.20
N THR A 90 1.93 0.66 -7.38
CA THR A 90 1.31 -0.08 -6.26
C THR A 90 2.20 -1.20 -5.77
N ILE A 91 2.83 -1.94 -6.70
CA ILE A 91 3.77 -3.03 -6.40
C ILE A 91 4.94 -2.48 -5.58
N LEU A 92 5.59 -1.42 -6.07
CA LEU A 92 6.70 -0.79 -5.38
C LEU A 92 6.30 -0.25 -3.99
N ALA A 93 5.14 0.39 -3.87
CA ALA A 93 4.68 0.90 -2.59
C ALA A 93 4.39 -0.24 -1.59
N VAL A 94 3.75 -1.32 -2.04
CA VAL A 94 3.45 -2.47 -1.18
C VAL A 94 4.74 -3.16 -0.75
N ASP A 95 5.64 -3.47 -1.69
CA ASP A 95 6.86 -4.22 -1.37
C ASP A 95 7.79 -3.47 -0.42
N ASN A 96 7.88 -2.15 -0.55
CA ASN A 96 8.79 -1.35 0.26
C ASN A 96 8.19 -0.87 1.58
N PHE A 97 6.89 -0.56 1.65
CA PHE A 97 6.27 0.02 2.86
C PHE A 97 5.50 -0.98 3.72
N ASN A 98 5.29 -2.22 3.26
CA ASN A 98 4.52 -3.19 4.02
C ASN A 98 5.26 -3.67 5.29
N GLY A 99 4.68 -3.36 6.45
CA GLY A 99 5.22 -3.74 7.76
C GLY A 99 6.13 -2.70 8.42
N ILE A 100 6.30 -1.53 7.83
CA ILE A 100 6.95 -0.37 8.48
C ILE A 100 6.06 0.12 9.63
N LYS A 101 6.69 0.46 10.76
CA LYS A 101 6.04 0.97 11.98
C LYS A 101 6.41 2.43 12.23
#